data_AF-A0A939YTR5-F1
#
_entry.id   AF-A0A939YTR5-F1
#
_cell.length_a   1.000
_cell.length_b   1.000
_cell.length_c   1.000
_cell.angle_alpha   90.00
_cell.angle_beta   90.00
_cell.angle_gamma   90.00
#
_symmetry.space_group_name_H-M   'P 1'
#
loop_
_entity.id
_entity.type
_entity.pdbx_description
1 polymer ?
#
loop_
_entity_poly.entity_id
_entity_poly.type
_entity_poly.pdbx_seq_one_letter_code
_entity_poly.pdbx_strand_id
1 'polypeptide(L)'
;MKQKTLALWLKIVIIGVALCGLVICFVMLPGVGRDFADSLNREFDHAYWPWLIFLWLTALPCFAALGIGWKIADNIGKDRSFCIENAKLISAISVLAAADSAFFFVG
;
A
#
# COMPACT_ATOMS: atom_id res chain seq x y z
N MET A 1 2.45 -24.33 14.74
CA MET A 1 3.56 -23.37 14.58
C MET A 1 3.62 -22.47 15.80
N LYS A 2 4.79 -22.04 16.27
CA LYS A 2 4.88 -21.07 17.37
C LYS A 2 4.45 -19.68 16.87
N GLN A 3 3.60 -18.98 17.62
CA GLN A 3 3.07 -17.64 17.26
C GLN A 3 4.19 -16.62 16.97
N LYS A 4 5.32 -16.73 17.68
CA LYS A 4 6.55 -15.95 17.40
C LYS A 4 7.11 -16.16 16.00
N THR A 5 7.12 -17.40 15.52
CA THR A 5 7.56 -17.72 14.15
C THR A 5 6.59 -17.14 13.12
N LEU A 6 5.28 -17.24 13.38
CA LEU A 6 4.26 -16.65 12.50
C LEU A 6 4.39 -15.12 12.40
N ALA A 7 4.56 -14.45 13.54
CA ALA A 7 4.79 -13.00 13.59
C ALA A 7 6.03 -12.56 12.82
N LEU A 8 7.12 -13.33 12.90
CA LEU A 8 8.34 -13.05 12.14
C LEU A 8 8.09 -13.15 10.63
N TRP A 9 7.43 -14.22 10.18
CA TRP A 9 7.09 -14.39 8.76
C TRP A 9 6.18 -13.27 8.24
N LEU A 10 5.16 -12.88 9.02
CA LEU A 10 4.29 -11.76 8.66
C LEU A 10 5.08 -10.46 8.46
N LYS A 11 6.02 -10.16 9.35
CA LYS A 11 6.89 -8.98 9.23
C LYS A 11 7.78 -9.02 7.99
N ILE A 12 8.35 -10.20 7.68
CA ILE A 12 9.16 -10.40 6.46
C ILE A 12 8.30 -10.14 5.22
N VAL A 13 7.09 -10.69 5.18
CA VAL A 13 6.15 -10.47 4.07
C VAL A 13 5.78 -8.99 3.95
N ILE A 14 5.50 -8.31 5.06
CA ILE A 14 5.19 -6.86 5.06
C ILE A 14 6.34 -6.06 4.46
N ILE A 15 7.59 -6.34 4.85
CA ILE A 15 8.77 -5.67 4.27
C ILE A 15 8.87 -5.96 2.77
N GLY A 16 8.70 -7.23 2.37
CA GLY A 16 8.73 -7.63 0.97
C GLY A 16 7.70 -6.87 0.13
N VAL A 17 6.45 -6.80 0.61
CA VAL A 17 5.37 -6.07 -0.06
C VAL A 17 5.66 -4.57 -0.10
N ALA A 18 6.18 -3.98 0.98
CA ALA A 18 6.56 -2.57 1.00
C ALA A 18 7.65 -2.25 -0.05
N LEU A 19 8.69 -3.08 -0.14
CA LEU A 19 9.75 -2.92 -1.13
C LEU A 19 9.22 -3.07 -2.56
N CYS A 20 8.41 -4.10 -2.82
CA CYS A 20 7.77 -4.27 -4.13
C CYS A 20 6.87 -3.07 -4.48
N GLY A 21 6.09 -2.58 -3.52
CA GLY A 21 5.25 -1.40 -3.69
C GLY A 21 6.07 -0.15 -4.03
N LEU A 22 7.21 0.08 -3.37
CA LEU A 22 8.10 1.20 -3.67
C LEU A 22 8.69 1.11 -5.08
N VAL A 23 9.13 -0.08 -5.51
CA VAL A 23 9.62 -0.29 -6.88
C VAL A 23 8.51 -0.01 -7.88
N ILE A 24 7.28 -0.47 -7.62
CA ILE A 24 6.14 -0.19 -8.49
C ILE A 24 5.89 1.32 -8.56
N CYS A 25 5.83 2.00 -7.41
CA CYS A 25 5.52 3.42 -7.35
C CYS A 25 6.58 4.31 -8.00
N PHE A 26 7.86 4.05 -7.79
CA PHE A 26 8.94 4.96 -8.20
C PHE A 26 9.68 4.55 -9.46
N VAL A 27 9.53 3.30 -9.93
CA VAL A 27 10.23 2.80 -11.13
C VAL A 27 9.23 2.44 -12.23
N MET A 28 8.29 1.54 -11.94
CA MET A 28 7.32 1.09 -12.95
C MET A 28 6.33 2.19 -13.34
N LEU A 29 5.66 2.83 -12.37
CA LEU A 29 4.65 3.85 -12.69
C LEU A 29 5.21 5.03 -13.49
N PRO A 30 6.37 5.63 -13.13
CA PRO A 30 6.94 6.72 -13.92
C PRO A 30 7.43 6.24 -15.29
N GLY A 31 8.04 5.06 -15.37
CA GLY A 31 8.53 4.48 -16.63
C GLY A 31 7.39 4.22 -17.61
N VAL A 32 6.38 3.46 -17.18
CA VAL A 32 5.19 3.16 -17.99
C VAL A 32 4.43 4.44 -18.34
N GLY A 33 4.22 5.33 -17.37
CA GLY A 33 3.53 6.60 -17.62
C GLY A 33 4.23 7.48 -18.66
N ARG A 34 5.56 7.49 -18.66
CA ARG A 34 6.36 8.25 -19.63
C ARG A 34 6.31 7.62 -21.02
N ASP A 35 6.44 6.29 -21.12
CA ASP A 35 6.30 5.57 -22.39
C ASP A 35 4.92 5.80 -23.03
N PHE A 36 3.85 5.85 -22.22
CA PHE A 36 2.51 6.20 -22.68
C PHE A 36 2.43 7.67 -23.15
N ALA A 37 2.97 8.62 -22.39
CA ALA A 37 2.96 10.03 -22.76
C ALA A 37 3.72 10.31 -24.06
N ASP A 38 4.83 9.61 -24.29
CA ASP A 38 5.66 9.77 -25.49
C ASP A 38 5.04 9.10 -26.73
N SER A 39 4.31 8.00 -26.57
CA SER A 39 3.70 7.24 -27.67
C SER A 39 2.37 7.79 -28.18
N LEU A 40 1.60 8.52 -27.36
CA LEU A 40 0.24 8.97 -27.70
C LEU A 40 0.15 10.37 -28.35
N ASN A 41 1.29 10.91 -28.82
CA ASN A 41 1.55 12.31 -29.17
C ASN A 41 1.72 13.22 -27.94
N ARG A 42 2.70 14.16 -28.02
CA ARG A 42 3.11 15.14 -26.99
C ARG A 42 1.98 15.96 -26.34
N GLU A 43 0.76 15.86 -26.86
CA GLU A 43 -0.43 16.53 -26.35
C GLU A 43 -0.75 16.13 -24.90
N PHE A 44 -0.44 14.90 -24.48
CA PHE A 44 -0.72 14.40 -23.13
C PHE A 44 0.43 14.58 -22.12
N ASP A 45 1.55 15.21 -22.49
CA ASP A 45 2.69 15.39 -21.57
C ASP A 45 2.33 16.25 -20.35
N HIS A 46 1.37 17.16 -20.50
CA HIS A 46 0.83 17.97 -19.41
C HIS A 46 0.04 17.14 -18.37
N ALA A 47 -0.52 16.00 -18.77
CA ALA A 47 -1.33 15.13 -17.91
C ALA A 47 -0.49 14.10 -17.14
N TYR A 48 0.75 13.85 -17.56
CA TYR A 48 1.65 12.87 -16.93
C TYR A 48 1.88 13.15 -15.44
N TRP A 49 2.30 14.37 -15.10
CA TRP A 49 2.63 14.73 -13.72
C TRP A 49 1.41 14.73 -12.79
N PRO A 50 0.27 15.36 -13.15
CA PRO A 50 -0.95 15.28 -12.34
C PRO A 50 -1.40 13.84 -12.07
N TRP A 51 -1.38 12.98 -13.10
CA TRP A 51 -1.83 11.60 -12.96
C TRP A 51 -0.85 10.75 -12.17
N LEU A 52 0.46 10.96 -12.33
CA LEU A 52 1.47 10.28 -11.52
C LEU A 52 1.37 10.64 -10.04
N ILE A 53 1.18 11.93 -9.73
CA ILE A 53 0.96 12.39 -8.35
C ILE A 53 -0.32 11.76 -7.78
N PHE A 54 -1.40 11.72 -8.55
CA PHE A 54 -2.65 11.08 -8.15
C PHE A 54 -2.44 9.60 -7.77
N LEU A 55 -1.73 8.83 -8.59
CA LEU A 55 -1.41 7.42 -8.29
C LEU A 55 -0.46 7.25 -7.09
N TRP A 56 0.44 8.19 -6.85
CA TRP A 56 1.25 8.17 -5.62
C TRP A 56 0.40 8.43 -4.39
N LEU A 57 -0.61 9.30 -4.48
CA LEU A 57 -1.53 9.54 -3.37
C LEU A 57 -2.36 8.29 -3.05
N THR A 58 -2.80 7.52 -4.05
CA THR A 58 -3.50 6.23 -3.84
C THR A 58 -2.58 5.15 -3.26
N ALA A 59 -1.26 5.27 -3.43
CA ALA A 59 -0.32 4.35 -2.79
C ALA A 59 -0.18 4.61 -1.28
N LEU A 60 -0.41 5.85 -0.80
CA LEU A 60 -0.24 6.21 0.62
C LEU A 60 -1.12 5.37 1.57
N PRO A 61 -2.44 5.18 1.30
CA PRO A 61 -3.28 4.26 2.07
C PRO A 61 -2.73 2.83 2.13
N CYS A 62 -2.19 2.31 1.02
CA CYS A 62 -1.61 0.97 0.99
C CYS A 62 -0.39 0.86 1.92
N PHE A 63 0.52 1.83 1.90
CA PHE A 63 1.68 1.83 2.81
C PHE A 63 1.28 2.01 4.27
N ALA A 64 0.28 2.85 4.55
CA ALA A 64 -0.26 3.00 5.90
C ALA A 64 -0.89 1.69 6.42
N ALA A 65 -1.59 0.93 5.56
CA ALA A 65 -2.11 -0.39 5.90
C ALA A 65 -1.01 -1.39 6.28
N LEU A 66 0.15 -1.36 5.60
CA LEU A 66 1.31 -2.18 5.96
C LEU A 66 1.86 -1.84 7.34
N GLY A 67 1.91 -0.56 7.70
CA GLY A 67 2.30 -0.11 9.04
C GLY A 67 1.33 -0.58 10.13
N ILE A 68 0.03 -0.59 9.85
CA ILE A 68 -0.98 -1.17 10.75
C ILE A 68 -0.83 -2.70 10.84
N GLY A 69 -0.59 -3.37 9.71
CA GLY A 69 -0.30 -4.80 9.65
C GLY A 69 0.90 -5.22 10.50
N TRP A 70 1.92 -4.36 10.60
CA TRP A 70 3.07 -4.59 11.47
C TRP A 70 2.68 -4.66 12.95
N LYS A 71 1.81 -3.74 13.41
CA LYS A 71 1.28 -3.76 14.79
C LYS A 71 0.48 -5.03 15.07
N ILE A 72 -0.31 -5.50 14.11
CA ILE A 72 -1.05 -6.77 14.22
C ILE A 72 -0.05 -7.94 14.36
N ALA A 73 1.01 -7.97 13.56
CA ALA A 73 2.05 -8.98 13.65
C ALA A 73 2.78 -8.97 15.02
N ASP A 74 3.03 -7.79 15.59
CA ASP A 74 3.59 -7.65 16.94
C ASP A 74 2.65 -8.24 18.01
N ASN A 75 1.35 -7.99 17.90
CA ASN A 75 0.36 -8.54 18.83
C ASN A 75 0.25 -10.07 18.71
N ILE A 76 0.32 -10.61 17.50
CA ILE A 76 0.39 -12.06 17.24
C ILE A 76 1.62 -12.67 17.92
N GLY A 77 2.79 -12.02 17.82
CA GLY A 77 4.03 -12.50 18.45
C GLY A 77 4.01 -12.53 19.98
N LYS A 78 3.06 -11.81 20.60
CA LYS A 78 2.79 -11.76 22.04
C LYS A 78 1.64 -12.68 22.47
N ASP A 79 1.23 -13.62 21.61
CA ASP A 79 0.07 -14.52 21.82
C ASP A 79 -1.27 -13.79 21.98
N ARG A 80 -1.38 -12.53 21.51
CA ARG A 80 -2.61 -11.71 21.55
C ARG A 80 -3.28 -11.62 20.18
N SER A 81 -3.35 -12.74 19.45
CA SER A 81 -3.85 -12.77 18.08
C SER A 81 -5.34 -12.37 17.99
N PHE A 82 -6.15 -12.78 18.98
CA PHE A 82 -7.57 -12.44 19.09
C PHE A 82 -7.79 -11.42 20.22
N CYS A 83 -7.59 -10.15 19.90
CA CYS A 83 -7.86 -9.05 20.84
C CYS A 83 -8.63 -7.91 20.18
N ILE A 84 -9.33 -7.12 20.99
CA ILE A 84 -10.10 -5.95 20.54
C ILE A 84 -9.19 -4.94 19.83
N GLU A 85 -7.93 -4.83 20.27
CA GLU A 85 -6.94 -3.96 19.63
C GLU A 85 -6.71 -4.35 18.17
N ASN A 86 -6.45 -5.63 17.89
CA ASN A 86 -6.32 -6.11 16.51
C ASN A 86 -7.61 -5.94 15.70
N ALA A 87 -8.79 -6.15 16.30
CA ALA A 87 -10.06 -5.91 15.61
C ALA A 87 -10.22 -4.45 15.18
N LYS A 88 -9.82 -3.49 16.03
CA LYS A 88 -9.81 -2.05 15.70
C LYS A 88 -8.80 -1.73 14.60
N LEU A 89 -7.60 -2.34 14.64
CA LEU A 89 -6.59 -2.17 13.60
C LEU A 89 -7.06 -2.70 12.25
N ILE A 90 -7.69 -3.88 12.22
CA ILE A 90 -8.28 -4.45 10.99
C ILE A 90 -9.39 -3.55 10.46
N SER A 91 -10.28 -3.06 11.33
CA SER A 91 -11.33 -2.11 10.94
C SER A 91 -10.75 -0.82 10.36
N ALA A 92 -9.65 -0.30 10.90
CA ALA A 92 -8.95 0.85 10.35
C ALA A 92 -8.38 0.57 8.94
N ILE A 93 -7.82 -0.63 8.71
CA ILE A 93 -7.38 -1.04 7.36
C ILE A 93 -8.58 -1.09 6.39
N SER A 94 -9.74 -1.61 6.82
CA SER A 94 -10.94 -1.64 5.97
C SER A 94 -11.43 -0.24 5.60
N VAL A 95 -11.46 0.70 6.54
CA VAL A 95 -11.82 2.10 6.27
C VAL A 95 -10.81 2.74 5.32
N LEU A 96 -9.52 2.47 5.51
CA LEU A 96 -8.45 2.99 4.67
C LEU A 96 -8.56 2.48 3.22
N ALA A 97 -8.87 1.20 3.04
CA ALA A 97 -9.13 0.60 1.72
C ALA A 97 -10.38 1.18 1.04
N ALA A 98 -11.46 1.41 1.81
CA ALA A 98 -12.67 2.03 1.27
C ALA A 98 -12.44 3.49 0.87
N ALA A 99 -11.69 4.25 1.68
CA ALA A 99 -11.33 5.63 1.39
C ALA A 99 -10.42 5.74 0.16
N ASP A 100 -9.43 4.84 0.03
CA ASP A 100 -8.58 4.74 -1.16
C ASP A 100 -9.39 4.44 -2.42
N SER A 101 -10.30 3.46 -2.34
CA SER A 101 -11.19 3.12 -3.46
C SER A 101 -12.05 4.33 -3.86
N ALA A 102 -12.65 5.03 -2.87
CA ALA A 102 -13.45 6.21 -3.12
C ALA A 102 -12.62 7.35 -3.74
N PHE A 103 -11.39 7.56 -3.27
CA PHE A 103 -10.46 8.56 -3.83
C PHE A 103 -10.08 8.21 -5.27
N PHE A 104 -9.84 6.93 -5.58
CA PHE A 104 -9.55 6.47 -6.93
C PHE A 104 -10.69 6.76 -7.91
N PHE A 105 -11.96 6.65 -7.49
CA PHE A 105 -13.13 6.96 -8.32
C PHE A 105 -13.35 8.46 -8.58
N VAL A 106 -12.66 9.36 -7.86
CA VAL A 106 -12.79 10.82 -8.05
C VAL A 106 -11.93 11.33 -9.20
N GLY A 107 -10.81 10.66 -9.50
CA GLY A 107 -9.89 11.00 -10.59
C GLY A 107 -10.26 10.31 -11.89
#